data_AF-A0A6N7G1N2-F1
#
_entry.id   AF-A0A6N7G1N2-F1
#
_cell.length_a   1.000
_cell.length_b   1.000
_cell.length_c   1.000
_cell.angle_alpha   90.00
_cell.angle_beta   90.00
_cell.angle_gamma   90.00
#
_symmetry.space_group_name_H-M   'P 1'
#
loop_
_entity.id
_entity.type
_entity.pdbx_description
1 polymer ?
#
loop_
_entity_poly.entity_id
_entity_poly.type
_entity_poly.pdbx_seq_one_letter_code
_entity_poly.pdbx_strand_id
1 'polypeptide(L)' 'MTPHPMHLHGHTFQVSNPDGSYRARKDTAIVPARRSMDAYFVTDNPGDWVTHCHNEYHMVAGMMTTVVYA' A
#
# COMPACT_ATOMS: atom_id res chain seq x y z
N MET A 1 15.39 12.66 0.39
CA MET A 1 14.45 11.75 1.10
C MET A 1 13.16 11.74 0.29
N THR A 2 12.88 10.65 -0.41
CA THR A 2 11.85 10.58 -1.43
C THR A 2 10.55 9.99 -0.86
N PRO A 3 9.37 10.48 -1.28
CA PRO A 3 8.10 9.83 -0.98
C PRO A 3 8.02 8.45 -1.62
N HIS A 4 7.26 7.53 -1.00
CA HIS A 4 7.12 6.15 -1.46
C HIS A 4 5.68 5.90 -1.92
N PRO A 5 5.41 5.80 -3.24
CA PRO A 5 4.10 5.38 -3.71
C PRO A 5 3.93 3.89 -3.41
N MET A 6 3.26 3.52 -2.33
CA MET A 6 3.04 2.11 -1.96
C MET A 6 1.82 1.56 -2.70
N HIS A 7 2.00 0.44 -3.39
CA HIS A 7 0.99 -0.28 -4.16
C HIS A 7 0.72 -1.67 -3.57
N LEU A 8 -0.52 -2.13 -3.61
CA LEU A 8 -0.92 -3.49 -3.22
C LEU A 8 -1.62 -4.18 -4.39
N HIS A 9 -1.06 -5.29 -4.84
CA HIS A 9 -1.65 -6.11 -5.90
C HIS A 9 -2.94 -6.81 -5.42
N GLY A 10 -3.83 -7.11 -6.36
CA GLY A 10 -5.07 -7.86 -6.11
C GLY A 10 -6.14 -7.14 -5.30
N HIS A 11 -5.87 -5.90 -4.84
CA HIS A 11 -6.75 -5.16 -3.95
C HIS A 11 -6.82 -3.68 -4.31
N THR A 12 -7.89 -3.06 -3.83
CA THR A 12 -7.92 -1.62 -3.61
C THR A 12 -8.16 -1.38 -2.12
N PHE A 13 -7.63 -0.28 -1.60
CA PHE A 13 -7.64 0.06 -0.18
C PHE A 13 -8.06 1.51 0.05
N GLN A 14 -8.51 1.79 1.27
CA GLN A 14 -8.73 3.14 1.76
C GLN A 14 -7.65 3.52 2.76
N VAL A 15 -7.37 4.82 2.85
CA VAL A 15 -6.44 5.36 3.85
C VAL A 15 -7.24 6.16 4.87
N SER A 16 -6.96 5.95 6.15
CA SER A 16 -7.59 6.72 7.23
C SER A 16 -7.12 8.18 7.22
N ASN A 17 -8.02 9.07 7.62
CA ASN A 17 -7.71 10.44 7.99
C ASN A 17 -7.51 10.53 9.52
N PRO A 18 -6.84 11.59 10.01
CA PRO A 18 -6.68 11.81 11.45
C PRO A 18 -8.00 11.93 12.23
N ASP A 19 -9.10 12.27 11.55
CA ASP A 19 -10.45 12.39 12.13
C ASP A 19 -11.23 11.06 12.13
N GLY A 20 -10.61 9.96 11.70
CA GLY A 20 -11.24 8.64 11.62
C GLY A 20 -12.07 8.40 10.36
N SER A 21 -12.24 9.40 9.48
CA SER A 21 -12.88 9.22 8.18
C SER A 21 -11.93 8.52 7.19
N TYR A 22 -12.47 8.01 6.08
CA TYR A 22 -11.68 7.37 5.03
C TYR A 22 -11.56 8.24 3.79
N ARG A 23 -10.40 8.18 3.13
CA ARG A 23 -10.18 8.74 1.79
C ARG A 23 -10.81 7.83 0.71
N ALA A 24 -10.86 8.36 -0.51
CA ALA A 24 -11.23 7.59 -1.69
C ALA A 24 -10.38 6.31 -1.81
N ARG A 25 -11.05 5.24 -2.26
CA ARG A 25 -10.44 3.92 -2.44
C ARG A 25 -9.55 3.92 -3.68
N LYS A 26 -8.39 3.29 -3.59
CA LYS A 26 -7.33 3.27 -4.61
C LYS A 26 -6.40 2.08 -4.40
N ASP A 27 -5.58 1.74 -5.38
CA ASP A 27 -4.59 0.66 -5.28
C ASP A 27 -3.19 1.15 -4.86
N THR A 28 -2.97 2.47 -4.83
CA THR A 28 -1.65 3.07 -4.60
C THR A 28 -1.78 4.36 -3.78
N ALA A 29 -0.92 4.56 -2.79
CA ALA A 29 -0.87 5.77 -1.97
C ALA A 29 0.56 6.25 -1.72
N ILE A 30 0.76 7.57 -1.77
CA ILE A 30 2.05 8.17 -1.46
C ILE A 30 2.22 8.22 0.06
N VAL A 31 3.15 7.42 0.59
CA VAL A 31 3.62 7.51 1.96
C VAL A 31 4.71 8.59 2.03
N PRO A 32 4.49 9.71 2.76
CA PRO A 32 5.49 10.76 2.89
C PRO A 32 6.72 10.28 3.67
N ALA A 33 7.87 10.89 3.40
CA ALA A 33 9.09 10.58 4.13
C ALA A 33 8.89 10.77 5.65
N ARG A 34 9.35 9.79 6.45
CA ARG A 34 9.25 9.78 7.93
C ARG A 34 7.82 9.86 8.46
N ARG A 35 6.84 9.42 7.69
CA ARG A 35 5.43 9.30 8.10
C ARG A 35 4.93 7.89 7.83
N SER A 36 3.84 7.53 8.51
CA SER A 36 3.08 6.30 8.29
C SER A 36 1.68 6.65 7.78
N MET A 37 1.01 5.66 7.19
CA MET A 37 -0.39 5.72 6.80
C MET A 37 -1.00 4.35 7.09
N ASP A 38 -2.24 4.32 7.58
CA ASP A 38 -2.97 3.06 7.75
C ASP A 38 -3.81 2.80 6.50
N ALA A 39 -3.61 1.62 5.91
CA ALA A 39 -4.34 1.16 4.74
C ALA A 39 -5.32 0.05 5.14
N TYR A 40 -6.57 0.18 4.69
CA TYR A 40 -7.65 -0.75 4.98
C TYR A 40 -8.13 -1.38 3.67
N PHE A 41 -8.05 -2.70 3.58
CA PHE A 41 -8.51 -3.48 2.44
C PHE A 41 -9.34 -4.67 2.92
N VAL A 42 -10.21 -5.15 2.05
CA VAL A 42 -11.02 -6.35 2.32
C VAL A 42 -10.24 -7.53 1.76
N THR A 43 -10.08 -8.58 2.57
CA THR A 43 -9.39 -9.82 2.17
C THR A 43 -10.38 -10.79 1.50
N ASP A 44 -10.92 -10.39 0.35
CA ASP A 44 -11.92 -11.15 -0.43
C ASP A 44 -11.35 -11.82 -1.69
N ASN A 45 -10.03 -11.76 -1.86
CA ASN A 45 -9.29 -12.27 -3.00
C ASN A 45 -8.10 -13.15 -2.54
N PRO A 46 -8.32 -14.40 -2.10
CA PRO A 46 -7.28 -15.28 -1.56
C PRO A 46 -6.06 -15.43 -2.49
N GLY A 47 -4.86 -15.42 -1.93
CA GLY A 47 -3.62 -15.59 -2.69
C GLY A 47 -2.41 -14.88 -2.09
N ASP A 48 -1.35 -14.85 -2.90
CA ASP A 48 -0.06 -14.26 -2.57
C ASP A 48 0.10 -12.94 -3.33
N TRP A 49 -0.11 -11.81 -2.63
CA TRP A 49 -0.15 -10.50 -3.25
C TRP A 49 1.07 -9.67 -2.90
N VAL A 50 1.78 -9.21 -3.93
CA VAL A 50 2.92 -8.32 -3.72
C VAL A 50 2.43 -6.95 -3.25
N THR A 51 3.08 -6.39 -2.25
CA THR A 51 3.04 -4.97 -1.95
C THR A 51 4.43 -4.37 -2.08
N HIS A 52 4.52 -3.25 -2.79
CA HIS A 52 5.81 -2.65 -3.12
C HIS A 52 5.72 -1.14 -3.30
N CYS A 53 6.89 -0.49 -3.26
CA CYS A 53 7.00 0.86 -3.77
C CYS A 53 6.85 0.83 -5.29
N HIS A 54 5.89 1.58 -5.83
CA HIS A 54 5.63 1.78 -7.26
C HIS A 54 6.62 2.79 -7.90
N ASN A 55 7.82 2.87 -7.32
CA ASN A 55 9.00 3.41 -7.95
C ASN A 55 9.93 2.21 -8.22
N GLU A 56 10.14 1.90 -9.50
CA GLU A 56 10.87 0.70 -9.93
C GLU A 56 12.25 0.60 -9.28
N TYR A 57 13.00 1.70 -9.19
CA TYR A 57 14.32 1.71 -8.54
C TYR A 57 14.26 1.27 -7.08
N HIS A 58 13.22 1.64 -6.35
CA HIS A 58 13.06 1.23 -4.95
C HIS A 58 12.58 -0.22 -4.84
N MET A 59 11.67 -0.64 -5.75
CA MET A 59 11.20 -2.03 -5.82
C MET A 59 12.37 -2.99 -6.03
N VAL A 60 13.20 -2.77 -7.07
CA VAL A 60 14.34 -3.64 -7.38
C VAL A 60 15.45 -3.57 -6.33
N ALA A 61 15.52 -2.48 -5.55
CA ALA A 61 16.41 -2.35 -4.41
C ALA A 61 15.91 -3.09 -3.14
N GLY A 62 14.79 -3.82 -3.23
CA GLY A 62 14.26 -4.67 -2.17
C GLY A 62 13.07 -4.11 -1.41
N MET A 63 12.47 -2.99 -1.85
CA MET A 63 11.26 -2.44 -1.23
C MET A 63 9.99 -3.12 -1.76
N MET A 64 9.91 -4.42 -1.52
CA MET A 64 8.77 -5.26 -1.85
C MET A 64 8.61 -6.36 -0.79
N THR A 65 7.38 -6.77 -0.54
CA THR A 65 7.05 -7.93 0.30
C THR A 65 5.71 -8.52 -0.14
N THR A 66 5.27 -9.63 0.47
CA THR A 66 4.04 -10.33 0.11
C THR A 66 3.04 -10.29 1.27
N VAL A 67 1.77 -10.07 0.94
CA VAL A 67 0.61 -10.29 1.81
C VAL A 67 0.00 -11.63 1.40
N VAL A 68 -0.04 -12.59 2.31
CA VAL A 68 -0.53 -13.96 2.07
C VAL A 68 -1.74 -14.23 2.94
N TYR A 69 -2.83 -14.69 2.33
CA TYR A 69 -4.01 -15.17 3.05
C TYR A 69 -4.82 -16.16 2.22
N ALA A 70 -5.60 -17.00 2.90
CA ALA A 70 -6.47 -18.03 2.34
C ALA A 70 -7.93 -17.82 2.76
#